data_AF-A0A2D5T129-F1
#
_entry.id   AF-A0A2D5T129-F1
#
_cell.length_a   1.000
_cell.length_b   1.000
_cell.length_c   1.000
_cell.angle_alpha   90.00
_cell.angle_beta   90.00
_cell.angle_gamma   90.00
#
_symmetry.space_group_name_H-M   'P 1'
#
loop_
_entity.id
_entity.type
_entity.pdbx_description
1 polymer ?
#
loop_
_entity_poly.entity_id
_entity_poly.type
_entity_poly.pdbx_seq_one_letter_code
_entity_poly.pdbx_strand_id
1 'polypeptide(L)'
;MCNRREYTLNVIDRTLKSLYKKKKYGELSSLYKIFNKKLGDTITAVLSEELKLHDSTRAFERIYVDFQWIDKIPLAAFVHPQTDINGNSIDSKTELGDLFIQYRHNNVWDNSGNSGAHQYCHRSLIVQAKIASEDNPKVPIGRVGKNKANPTSKEIKLLEEWPEFDLYETSGSKSPLAKNLVVSKSGLPFAFFGGFSTSSQNWSFGNAKYGEVCSKNFSQLVIELAKNEAGKELSTDAAWETVSREITKICSNRNLPPSIAKKIESRNATTKVQGGIAYSFPAQLSYWITLAYEKIVSLVRGKKMLVVTIDRVSYEGSGVSQFRR
;
A
#
# COMPACT_ATOMS: atom_id res chain seq x y z
N MET A 1 33.97 7.91 -8.77
CA MET A 1 32.96 7.36 -7.84
C MET A 1 31.59 7.75 -8.36
N CYS A 2 31.01 6.93 -9.25
CA CYS A 2 29.72 7.21 -9.86
C CYS A 2 28.60 6.60 -8.99
N ASN A 3 27.50 7.33 -8.89
CA ASN A 3 26.36 7.22 -7.99
C ASN A 3 25.84 5.77 -7.72
N ARG A 4 26.33 5.10 -6.67
CA ARG A 4 25.75 3.81 -6.22
C ARG A 4 24.31 3.96 -5.71
N ARG A 5 23.95 5.13 -5.15
CA ARG A 5 22.60 5.44 -4.65
C ARG A 5 21.54 5.52 -5.76
N GLU A 6 21.80 6.22 -6.88
CA GLU A 6 20.81 6.29 -7.98
C GLU A 6 20.59 4.93 -8.68
N TYR A 7 21.58 4.04 -8.67
CA TYR A 7 21.47 2.72 -9.30
C TYR A 7 20.58 1.76 -8.49
N THR A 8 20.63 1.83 -7.15
CA THR A 8 19.79 1.05 -6.23
C THR A 8 18.35 1.58 -6.19
N LEU A 9 18.17 2.90 -6.24
CA LEU A 9 16.86 3.57 -6.16
C LEU A 9 15.92 3.26 -7.34
N ASN A 10 16.42 2.70 -8.44
CA ASN A 10 15.60 2.38 -9.62
C ASN A 10 15.44 0.87 -9.87
N VAL A 11 15.86 0.00 -8.95
CA VAL A 11 15.74 -1.47 -9.16
C VAL A 11 14.27 -1.92 -9.09
N ILE A 12 13.51 -1.40 -8.12
CA ILE A 12 12.06 -1.68 -8.02
C ILE A 12 11.35 -1.23 -9.30
N ASP A 13 11.60 0.00 -9.78
CA ASP A 13 10.99 0.51 -11.02
C ASP A 13 11.42 -0.29 -12.26
N ARG A 14 12.70 -0.67 -12.39
CA ARG A 14 13.16 -1.53 -13.50
C ARG A 14 12.46 -2.89 -13.48
N THR A 15 12.31 -3.49 -12.30
CA THR A 15 11.57 -4.74 -12.14
C THR A 15 10.11 -4.54 -12.53
N LEU A 16 9.44 -3.50 -12.02
CA LEU A 16 8.05 -3.19 -12.33
C LEU A 16 7.85 -2.99 -13.83
N LYS A 17 8.71 -2.17 -14.46
CA LYS A 17 8.71 -1.93 -15.91
C LYS A 17 8.83 -3.23 -16.71
N SER A 18 9.71 -4.14 -16.29
CA SER A 18 9.89 -5.44 -16.96
C SER A 18 8.65 -6.35 -16.96
N LEU A 19 7.65 -6.06 -16.12
CA LEU A 19 6.38 -6.80 -16.07
C LEU A 19 5.38 -6.32 -17.13
N TYR A 20 5.61 -5.16 -17.75
CA TYR A 20 4.81 -4.61 -18.84
C TYR A 20 5.37 -5.08 -20.19
N LYS A 21 4.72 -6.07 -20.79
CA LYS A 21 5.14 -6.70 -22.06
C LYS A 21 4.23 -6.33 -23.24
N LYS A 22 3.06 -5.75 -22.98
CA LYS A 22 2.07 -5.40 -24.01
C LYS A 22 2.19 -3.93 -24.41
N LYS A 23 1.89 -3.63 -25.67
CA LYS A 23 1.86 -2.24 -26.17
C LYS A 23 0.85 -1.34 -25.44
N LYS A 24 -0.24 -1.90 -24.92
CA LYS A 24 -1.28 -1.16 -24.20
C LYS A 24 -1.75 -1.92 -22.97
N TYR A 25 -1.95 -1.17 -21.89
CA TYR A 25 -2.56 -1.63 -20.64
C TYR A 25 -3.72 -0.69 -20.30
N GLY A 26 -4.80 -1.24 -19.75
CA GLY A 26 -5.82 -0.45 -19.03
C GLY A 26 -5.47 -0.33 -17.55
N GLU A 27 -6.11 0.60 -16.84
CA GLU A 27 -5.80 1.00 -15.46
C GLU A 27 -5.62 -0.18 -14.50
N LEU A 28 -6.63 -1.03 -14.39
CA LEU A 28 -6.60 -2.20 -13.52
C LEU A 28 -5.48 -3.17 -13.93
N SER A 29 -5.29 -3.38 -15.23
CA SER A 29 -4.26 -4.31 -15.73
C SER A 29 -2.83 -3.79 -15.50
N SER A 30 -2.63 -2.47 -15.50
CA SER A 30 -1.35 -1.86 -15.14
C SER A 30 -1.10 -1.95 -13.65
N LEU A 31 -2.11 -1.65 -12.83
CA LEU A 31 -2.02 -1.66 -11.36
C LEU A 31 -1.75 -3.06 -10.84
N TYR A 32 -2.33 -4.07 -11.47
CA TYR A 32 -2.11 -5.48 -11.16
C TYR A 32 -0.66 -5.92 -11.15
N LYS A 33 0.23 -5.25 -11.92
CA LYS A 33 1.65 -5.62 -11.93
C LYS A 33 2.38 -5.27 -10.63
N ILE A 34 1.84 -4.34 -9.83
CA ILE A 34 2.37 -4.04 -8.50
C ILE A 34 2.28 -5.27 -7.58
N PHE A 35 1.28 -6.13 -7.78
CA PHE A 35 1.05 -7.33 -6.98
C PHE A 35 1.86 -8.55 -7.45
N ASN A 36 2.88 -8.35 -8.29
CA ASN A 36 3.69 -9.44 -8.83
C ASN A 36 4.75 -9.91 -7.83
N LYS A 37 4.93 -11.23 -7.72
CA LYS A 37 5.93 -11.83 -6.82
C LYS A 37 7.35 -11.30 -7.05
N LYS A 38 7.79 -11.20 -8.32
CA LYS A 38 9.14 -10.72 -8.65
C LYS A 38 9.37 -9.29 -8.15
N LEU A 39 8.33 -8.46 -8.21
CA LEU A 39 8.38 -7.11 -7.66
C LEU A 39 8.47 -7.14 -6.13
N GLY A 40 7.66 -7.96 -5.47
CA GLY A 40 7.74 -8.19 -4.02
C GLY A 40 9.13 -8.63 -3.57
N ASP A 41 9.74 -9.61 -4.26
CA ASP A 41 11.11 -10.07 -3.98
C ASP A 41 12.14 -8.93 -4.12
N THR A 42 11.94 -8.06 -5.11
CA THR A 42 12.80 -6.88 -5.34
C THR A 42 12.65 -5.83 -4.24
N ILE A 43 11.41 -5.55 -3.82
CA ILE A 43 11.12 -4.63 -2.70
C ILE A 43 11.78 -5.12 -1.42
N THR A 44 11.68 -6.43 -1.12
CA THR A 44 12.36 -7.05 0.02
C THR A 44 13.87 -6.80 -0.01
N ALA A 45 14.50 -7.03 -1.16
CA ALA A 45 15.94 -6.86 -1.31
C ALA A 45 16.35 -5.38 -1.10
N VAL A 46 15.67 -4.44 -1.77
CA VAL A 46 15.97 -3.01 -1.66
C VAL A 46 15.76 -2.50 -0.24
N LEU A 47 14.64 -2.85 0.41
CA LEU A 47 14.38 -2.42 1.79
C LEU A 47 15.37 -3.05 2.79
N SER A 48 15.80 -4.30 2.57
CA SER A 48 16.82 -4.93 3.41
C SER A 48 18.15 -4.16 3.38
N GLU A 49 18.54 -3.67 2.20
CA GLU A 49 19.74 -2.84 2.04
C GLU A 49 19.55 -1.42 2.59
N GLU A 50 18.47 -0.73 2.19
CA GLU A 50 18.20 0.66 2.58
C GLU A 50 18.06 0.82 4.09
N LEU A 51 17.41 -0.15 4.73
CA LEU A 51 17.24 -0.15 6.16
C LEU A 51 18.44 -0.75 6.89
N LYS A 52 19.49 -1.24 6.21
CA LYS A 52 20.65 -1.92 6.82
C LYS A 52 20.26 -3.08 7.74
N LEU A 53 19.36 -3.96 7.28
CA LEU A 53 18.93 -5.12 8.06
C LEU A 53 20.00 -6.23 8.14
N HIS A 54 21.09 -6.09 7.38
CA HIS A 54 22.24 -6.98 7.43
C HIS A 54 23.24 -6.62 8.53
N ASP A 55 23.03 -5.52 9.25
CA ASP A 55 23.89 -5.09 10.35
C ASP A 55 23.72 -6.03 11.55
N SER A 56 24.80 -6.75 11.88
CA SER A 56 24.84 -7.76 12.94
C SER A 56 24.75 -7.19 14.35
N THR A 57 24.76 -5.87 14.52
CA THR A 57 24.57 -5.23 15.84
C THR A 57 23.10 -5.01 16.20
N ARG A 58 22.16 -5.38 15.32
CA ARG A 58 20.73 -5.11 15.51
C ARG A 58 19.99 -6.32 16.06
N ALA A 59 19.03 -6.06 16.94
CA ALA A 59 18.07 -7.06 17.41
C ALA A 59 17.24 -7.64 16.23
N PHE A 60 16.54 -8.76 16.47
CA PHE A 60 15.70 -9.36 15.44
C PHE A 60 14.60 -8.39 15.00
N GLU A 61 14.69 -7.96 13.73
CA GLU A 61 13.75 -7.05 13.13
C GLU A 61 12.88 -7.75 12.10
N ARG A 62 11.61 -7.33 12.10
CA ARG A 62 10.57 -7.87 11.26
C ARG A 62 9.80 -6.73 10.64
N ILE A 63 9.83 -6.68 9.32
CA ILE A 63 9.21 -5.63 8.53
C ILE A 63 8.14 -6.25 7.65
N TYR A 64 6.98 -5.62 7.64
CA TYR A 64 5.89 -5.96 6.76
C TYR A 64 5.59 -4.78 5.84
N VAL A 65 5.46 -5.06 4.56
CA VAL A 65 4.94 -4.11 3.57
C VAL A 65 3.75 -4.77 2.87
N ASP A 66 2.57 -4.27 3.17
CA ASP A 66 1.30 -4.78 2.66
C ASP A 66 0.79 -3.87 1.55
N PHE A 67 0.53 -4.44 0.37
CA PHE A 67 -0.15 -3.78 -0.74
C PHE A 67 -1.55 -4.37 -0.84
N GLN A 68 -2.56 -3.52 -0.78
CA GLN A 68 -3.97 -3.89 -0.81
C GLN A 68 -4.65 -3.21 -2.00
N TRP A 69 -5.27 -4.01 -2.86
CA TRP A 69 -6.10 -3.52 -3.95
C TRP A 69 -7.46 -3.09 -3.39
N ILE A 70 -7.76 -1.80 -3.51
CA ILE A 70 -8.96 -1.16 -2.94
C ILE A 70 -9.84 -0.43 -3.98
N ASP A 71 -9.62 -0.65 -5.28
CA ASP A 71 -10.50 -0.13 -6.35
C ASP A 71 -11.99 -0.37 -6.03
N LYS A 72 -12.80 0.68 -6.11
CA LYS A 72 -14.24 0.70 -5.76
C LYS A 72 -14.62 0.38 -4.31
N ILE A 73 -13.70 -0.01 -3.42
CA ILE A 73 -14.01 -0.26 -2.00
C ILE A 73 -12.83 0.04 -1.06
N PRO A 74 -13.04 0.71 0.08
CA PRO A 74 -14.28 1.32 0.53
C PRO A 74 -14.59 2.64 -0.19
N LEU A 75 -15.79 3.15 0.03
CA LEU A 75 -16.24 4.45 -0.45
C LEU A 75 -16.43 5.41 0.73
N ALA A 76 -16.19 6.69 0.51
CA ALA A 76 -16.50 7.78 1.44
C ALA A 76 -17.78 8.50 1.02
N ALA A 77 -18.63 8.87 1.99
CA ALA A 77 -19.73 9.80 1.80
C ALA A 77 -19.51 11.00 2.71
N PHE A 78 -19.51 12.22 2.16
CA PHE A 78 -19.32 13.41 2.97
C PHE A 78 -20.52 13.64 3.90
N VAL A 79 -20.22 13.95 5.18
CA VAL A 79 -21.26 14.20 6.19
C VAL A 79 -21.94 15.55 5.92
N HIS A 80 -21.16 16.56 5.56
CA HIS A 80 -21.64 17.89 5.21
C HIS A 80 -21.58 18.12 3.69
N PRO A 81 -22.46 18.98 3.12
CA PRO A 81 -22.39 19.35 1.71
C PRO A 81 -20.99 19.81 1.31
N GLN A 82 -20.43 19.18 0.29
CA GLN A 82 -19.14 19.54 -0.29
C GLN A 82 -19.32 19.93 -1.76
N THR A 83 -18.44 20.79 -2.25
CA THR A 83 -18.30 21.08 -3.66
C THR A 83 -16.97 20.55 -4.19
N ASP A 84 -16.95 20.20 -5.47
CA ASP A 84 -15.71 19.88 -6.16
C ASP A 84 -14.90 21.14 -6.49
N ILE A 85 -13.72 20.96 -7.09
CA ILE A 85 -12.81 22.05 -7.47
C ILE A 85 -13.41 23.08 -8.45
N ASN A 86 -14.53 22.76 -9.12
CA ASN A 86 -15.25 23.66 -10.02
C ASN A 86 -16.52 24.23 -9.38
N GLY A 87 -16.75 24.00 -8.08
CA GLY A 87 -17.92 24.48 -7.35
C GLY A 87 -19.18 23.63 -7.54
N ASN A 88 -19.10 22.46 -8.17
CA ASN A 88 -20.26 21.59 -8.35
C ASN A 88 -20.55 20.79 -7.07
N SER A 89 -21.83 20.65 -6.70
CA SER A 89 -22.24 19.86 -5.53
C SER A 89 -21.83 18.38 -5.62
N ILE A 90 -21.39 17.82 -4.50
CA ILE A 90 -21.04 16.40 -4.35
C ILE A 90 -22.09 15.69 -3.49
N ASP A 91 -23.03 15.04 -4.16
CA ASP A 91 -24.19 14.42 -3.49
C ASP A 91 -24.10 12.88 -3.42
N SER A 92 -22.97 12.30 -3.82
CA SER A 92 -22.80 10.84 -3.86
C SER A 92 -21.51 10.39 -3.20
N LYS A 93 -21.48 9.12 -2.82
CA LYS A 93 -20.26 8.45 -2.38
C LYS A 93 -19.16 8.55 -3.44
N THR A 94 -17.91 8.58 -3.00
CA THR A 94 -16.71 8.58 -3.83
C THR A 94 -15.72 7.52 -3.35
N GLU A 95 -14.83 7.07 -4.22
CA GLU A 95 -13.81 6.09 -3.88
C GLU A 95 -12.75 6.67 -2.97
N LEU A 96 -12.28 5.84 -2.03
CA LEU A 96 -11.17 6.22 -1.17
C LEU A 96 -9.83 6.07 -1.90
N GLY A 97 -9.70 5.14 -2.85
CA GLY A 97 -8.47 4.91 -3.61
C GLY A 97 -8.50 3.59 -4.35
N ASP A 98 -7.42 3.28 -5.07
CA ASP A 98 -7.25 2.02 -5.81
C ASP A 98 -6.19 1.10 -5.20
N LEU A 99 -5.21 1.69 -4.52
CA LEU A 99 -4.14 0.99 -3.83
C LEU A 99 -3.96 1.58 -2.43
N PHE A 100 -3.88 0.70 -1.43
CA PHE A 100 -3.51 1.03 -0.07
C PHE A 100 -2.22 0.32 0.28
N ILE A 101 -1.24 1.06 0.81
CA ILE A 101 0.07 0.52 1.17
C ILE A 101 0.24 0.69 2.69
N GLN A 102 0.53 -0.39 3.39
CA GLN A 102 0.84 -0.36 4.82
C GLN A 102 2.29 -0.82 5.04
N TYR A 103 2.98 -0.12 5.93
CA TYR A 103 4.31 -0.46 6.38
C TYR A 103 4.28 -0.64 7.89
N ARG A 104 4.74 -1.80 8.35
CA ARG A 104 4.83 -2.16 9.78
C ARG A 104 6.25 -2.59 10.08
N HIS A 105 6.86 -2.00 11.09
CA HIS A 105 8.20 -2.35 11.52
C HIS A 105 8.18 -2.69 13.00
N ASN A 106 8.54 -3.94 13.30
CA ASN A 106 8.51 -4.49 14.63
C ASN A 106 9.89 -5.05 15.00
N ASN A 107 10.30 -4.85 16.24
CA ASN A 107 11.25 -5.71 16.91
C ASN A 107 10.51 -6.90 17.48
N VAL A 108 11.05 -8.12 17.36
CA VAL A 108 10.55 -9.27 18.10
C VAL A 108 11.72 -9.88 18.84
N TRP A 109 11.60 -10.09 20.15
CA TRP A 109 12.61 -10.79 20.93
C TRP A 109 12.03 -12.07 21.54
N ASP A 110 12.89 -13.07 21.69
CA ASP A 110 12.63 -14.26 22.50
C ASP A 110 13.86 -14.53 23.36
N ASN A 111 13.77 -14.17 24.64
CA ASN A 111 14.84 -14.36 25.62
C ASN A 111 14.33 -15.26 26.75
N SER A 112 14.75 -16.53 26.74
CA SER A 112 14.69 -17.47 27.88
C SER A 112 13.42 -17.37 28.75
N GLY A 113 12.24 -17.43 28.11
CA GLY A 113 10.95 -17.40 28.79
C GLY A 113 10.17 -16.09 28.69
N ASN A 114 10.80 -15.02 28.22
CA ASN A 114 10.13 -13.75 27.87
C ASN A 114 10.24 -13.51 26.36
N SER A 115 9.15 -13.73 25.66
CA SER A 115 8.96 -13.28 24.28
C SER A 115 8.13 -11.99 24.25
N GLY A 116 8.45 -11.10 23.33
CA GLY A 116 7.70 -9.85 23.17
C GLY A 116 7.94 -9.23 21.80
N ALA A 117 7.06 -8.30 21.44
CA ALA A 117 7.19 -7.53 20.22
C ALA A 117 7.03 -6.03 20.55
N HIS A 118 7.87 -5.21 19.94
CA HIS A 118 7.78 -3.76 20.01
C HIS A 118 7.56 -3.22 18.60
N GLN A 119 6.47 -2.50 18.40
CA GLN A 119 6.18 -1.87 17.12
C GLN A 119 6.83 -0.48 17.06
N TYR A 120 7.83 -0.32 16.19
CA TYR A 120 8.48 0.97 15.95
C TYR A 120 7.62 1.91 15.10
N CYS A 121 6.87 1.33 14.16
CA CYS A 121 6.14 2.10 13.17
C CYS A 121 4.95 1.30 12.62
N HIS A 122 3.82 1.98 12.46
CA HIS A 122 2.70 1.53 11.64
C HIS A 122 2.20 2.68 10.78
N ARG A 123 2.67 2.74 9.53
CA ARG A 123 2.29 3.80 8.59
C ARG A 123 1.51 3.23 7.43
N SER A 124 0.59 4.03 6.90
CA SER A 124 -0.08 3.68 5.66
C SER A 124 -0.34 4.90 4.78
N LEU A 125 -0.49 4.64 3.50
CA LEU A 125 -0.84 5.64 2.50
C LEU A 125 -1.83 5.08 1.48
N ILE A 126 -2.54 5.98 0.82
CA ILE A 126 -3.54 5.69 -0.21
C ILE A 126 -3.09 6.26 -1.55
N VAL A 127 -3.38 5.53 -2.61
CA VAL A 127 -3.12 5.94 -3.99
C VAL A 127 -4.39 5.79 -4.81
N GLN A 128 -4.81 6.87 -5.47
CA GLN A 128 -5.75 6.83 -6.59
C GLN A 128 -4.97 6.62 -7.89
N ALA A 129 -5.13 5.46 -8.51
CA ALA A 129 -4.42 5.06 -9.72
C ALA A 129 -5.24 5.42 -10.97
N LYS A 130 -4.59 6.00 -11.98
CA LYS A 130 -5.22 6.42 -13.23
C LYS A 130 -4.31 6.12 -14.43
N ILE A 131 -4.91 6.01 -15.62
CA ILE A 131 -4.14 6.04 -16.88
C ILE A 131 -3.80 7.49 -17.24
N ALA A 132 -2.54 7.74 -17.55
CA ALA A 132 -2.03 9.02 -18.00
C ALA A 132 -1.72 9.01 -19.50
N SER A 133 -1.91 10.16 -20.16
CA SER A 133 -1.51 10.38 -21.56
C SER A 133 -0.03 10.65 -21.72
N GLU A 134 0.65 11.04 -20.64
CA GLU A 134 2.05 11.46 -20.61
C GLU A 134 2.72 10.99 -19.31
N ASP A 135 4.05 11.05 -19.31
CA ASP A 135 4.85 10.87 -18.09
C ASP A 135 4.72 12.09 -17.19
N ASN A 136 4.82 11.88 -15.88
CA ASN A 136 4.71 12.94 -14.87
C ASN A 136 3.47 13.84 -15.05
N PRO A 137 2.26 13.26 -15.16
CA PRO A 137 1.04 14.06 -15.33
C PRO A 137 0.80 14.98 -14.14
N LYS A 138 -0.06 15.99 -14.31
CA LYS A 138 -0.54 16.83 -13.22
C LYS A 138 -1.80 16.25 -12.57
N VAL A 139 -1.95 16.49 -11.27
CA VAL A 139 -3.15 16.15 -10.51
C VAL A 139 -4.26 17.18 -10.78
N PRO A 140 -5.52 16.76 -10.96
CA PRO A 140 -5.97 15.37 -11.00
C PRO A 140 -5.66 14.71 -12.35
N ILE A 141 -5.36 13.41 -12.30
CA ILE A 141 -5.09 12.62 -13.50
C ILE A 141 -6.43 12.15 -14.08
N GLY A 142 -6.84 12.76 -15.19
CA GLY A 142 -8.11 12.47 -15.85
C GLY A 142 -8.92 13.73 -16.14
N ARG A 143 -10.15 13.54 -16.65
CA ARG A 143 -11.02 14.67 -16.99
C ARG A 143 -11.81 15.11 -15.76
N VAL A 144 -11.78 16.41 -15.49
CA VAL A 144 -12.66 17.07 -14.52
C VAL A 144 -13.87 17.62 -15.26
N GLY A 145 -15.07 17.25 -14.82
CA GLY A 145 -16.32 17.74 -15.40
C GLY A 145 -16.51 19.23 -15.09
N LYS A 146 -16.89 20.04 -16.09
CA LYS A 146 -17.14 21.48 -15.88
C LYS A 146 -18.47 21.74 -15.18
N ASN A 147 -19.51 21.00 -15.55
CA ASN A 147 -20.91 21.33 -15.18
C ASN A 147 -21.51 20.43 -14.08
N LYS A 148 -20.76 19.41 -13.63
CA LYS A 148 -21.21 18.45 -12.61
C LYS A 148 -20.01 17.74 -12.00
N ALA A 149 -20.08 17.48 -10.70
CA ALA A 149 -19.10 16.68 -10.00
C ALA A 149 -19.04 15.25 -10.57
N ASN A 150 -17.85 14.84 -11.01
CA ASN A 150 -17.56 13.53 -11.57
C ASN A 150 -16.63 12.74 -10.63
N PRO A 151 -16.36 11.45 -10.88
CA PRO A 151 -15.52 10.65 -9.99
C PRO A 151 -14.17 11.31 -9.67
N THR A 152 -13.46 11.78 -10.70
CA THR A 152 -12.16 12.44 -10.55
C THR A 152 -12.22 13.71 -9.70
N SER A 153 -13.25 14.55 -9.87
CA SER A 153 -13.40 15.78 -9.10
C SER A 153 -13.81 15.55 -7.64
N LYS A 154 -14.45 14.41 -7.35
CA LYS A 154 -14.77 13.97 -5.98
C LYS A 154 -13.56 13.33 -5.28
N GLU A 155 -12.81 12.51 -5.99
CA GLU A 155 -11.57 11.90 -5.50
C GLU A 155 -10.55 12.96 -5.08
N ILE A 156 -10.35 14.01 -5.89
CA ILE A 156 -9.45 15.11 -5.51
C ILE A 156 -9.93 15.84 -4.26
N LYS A 157 -11.24 16.14 -4.16
CA LYS A 157 -11.82 16.77 -2.97
C LYS A 157 -11.57 15.94 -1.70
N LEU A 158 -11.82 14.63 -1.77
CA LEU A 158 -11.60 13.74 -0.64
C LEU A 158 -10.12 13.65 -0.25
N LEU A 159 -9.24 13.38 -1.23
CA LEU A 159 -7.84 13.04 -0.95
C LEU A 159 -6.97 14.25 -0.63
N GLU A 160 -7.34 15.43 -1.10
CA GLU A 160 -6.63 16.68 -0.80
C GLU A 160 -7.06 17.28 0.55
N GLU A 161 -8.37 17.27 0.84
CA GLU A 161 -8.89 18.00 1.98
C GLU A 161 -9.21 17.14 3.19
N TRP A 162 -9.50 15.84 2.98
CA TRP A 162 -10.05 14.94 3.99
C TRP A 162 -11.23 15.54 4.79
N PRO A 163 -12.30 16.04 4.13
CA PRO A 163 -13.49 16.52 4.83
C PRO A 163 -14.12 15.39 5.65
N GLU A 164 -14.89 15.72 6.69
CA GLU A 164 -15.59 14.72 7.49
C GLU A 164 -16.46 13.80 6.63
N PHE A 165 -16.32 12.49 6.84
CA PHE A 165 -16.96 11.48 5.99
C PHE A 165 -17.37 10.22 6.75
N ASP A 166 -18.37 9.55 6.21
CA ASP A 166 -18.76 8.19 6.57
C ASP A 166 -18.11 7.19 5.61
N LEU A 167 -17.60 6.08 6.14
CA LEU A 167 -17.00 5.00 5.36
C LEU A 167 -18.06 3.94 5.04
N TYR A 168 -18.18 3.55 3.78
CA TYR A 168 -19.09 2.52 3.30
C TYR A 168 -18.32 1.43 2.57
N GLU A 169 -18.79 0.19 2.64
CA GLU A 169 -18.13 -0.89 1.90
C GLU A 169 -18.27 -0.70 0.39
N THR A 170 -19.48 -0.40 -0.11
CA THR A 170 -19.78 -0.28 -1.54
C THR A 170 -20.79 0.84 -1.80
N SER A 171 -21.05 1.16 -3.08
CA SER A 171 -22.05 2.17 -3.45
C SER A 171 -23.46 1.81 -2.97
N GLY A 172 -23.81 0.51 -3.03
CA GLY A 172 -25.10 -0.04 -2.60
C GLY A 172 -25.23 -0.22 -1.08
N SER A 173 -24.16 -0.05 -0.30
CA SER A 173 -24.23 -0.13 1.16
C SER A 173 -25.11 0.99 1.72
N LYS A 174 -26.15 0.59 2.47
CA LYS A 174 -27.08 1.51 3.15
C LYS A 174 -26.55 1.98 4.51
N SER A 175 -25.86 1.10 5.23
CA SER A 175 -25.23 1.40 6.51
C SER A 175 -23.73 1.63 6.34
N PRO A 176 -23.16 2.65 7.00
CA PRO A 176 -21.72 2.86 7.01
C PRO A 176 -21.02 1.85 7.91
N LEU A 177 -19.77 1.52 7.57
CA LEU A 177 -18.82 0.76 8.37
C LEU A 177 -18.30 1.57 9.56
N ALA A 178 -18.12 2.87 9.35
CA ALA A 178 -17.72 3.85 10.35
C ALA A 178 -18.30 5.22 9.98
N LYS A 179 -18.61 6.04 10.99
CA LYS A 179 -19.26 7.34 10.81
C LYS A 179 -18.38 8.48 11.29
N ASN A 180 -18.63 9.69 10.78
CA ASN A 180 -18.09 10.95 11.29
C ASN A 180 -16.55 10.91 11.41
N LEU A 181 -15.89 10.33 10.41
CA LEU A 181 -14.43 10.21 10.39
C LEU A 181 -13.81 11.56 10.04
N VAL A 182 -12.98 12.06 10.95
CA VAL A 182 -12.19 13.28 10.75
C VAL A 182 -10.71 12.87 10.75
N VAL A 183 -10.16 12.66 9.55
CA VAL A 183 -8.75 12.32 9.39
C VAL A 183 -7.93 13.60 9.48
N SER A 184 -7.05 13.68 10.47
CA SER A 184 -6.20 14.86 10.64
C SER A 184 -5.17 14.97 9.52
N LYS A 185 -4.96 16.19 9.02
CA LYS A 185 -3.87 16.46 8.08
C LYS A 185 -2.53 16.18 8.78
N SER A 186 -1.62 15.55 8.05
CA SER A 186 -0.26 15.25 8.51
C SER A 186 0.72 16.23 7.90
N GLY A 187 1.86 16.48 8.57
CA GLY A 187 2.99 17.17 7.97
C GLY A 187 3.65 16.38 6.83
N LEU A 188 3.37 15.07 6.75
CA LEU A 188 3.84 14.17 5.70
C LEU A 188 2.69 13.77 4.76
N PRO A 189 2.94 13.61 3.45
CA PRO A 189 1.93 13.19 2.50
C PRO A 189 1.53 11.72 2.72
N PHE A 190 0.22 11.43 2.73
CA PHE A 190 -0.31 10.07 2.88
C PHE A 190 -1.40 9.71 1.86
N ALA A 191 -1.74 10.65 0.97
CA ALA A 191 -2.67 10.45 -0.12
C ALA A 191 -2.01 10.90 -1.43
N PHE A 192 -2.10 10.06 -2.46
CA PHE A 192 -1.39 10.26 -3.72
C PHE A 192 -2.29 9.97 -4.92
N PHE A 193 -2.00 10.62 -6.04
CA PHE A 193 -2.44 10.17 -7.37
C PHE A 193 -1.28 9.47 -8.07
N GLY A 194 -1.54 8.31 -8.69
CA GLY A 194 -0.59 7.56 -9.49
C GLY A 194 -1.02 7.52 -10.95
N GLY A 195 -0.20 8.02 -11.87
CA GLY A 195 -0.42 7.98 -13.31
C GLY A 195 0.40 6.89 -13.97
N PHE A 196 -0.26 5.93 -14.62
CA PHE A 196 0.41 4.98 -15.50
C PHE A 196 0.42 5.50 -16.93
N SER A 197 1.61 5.79 -17.44
CA SER A 197 1.83 6.18 -18.83
C SER A 197 1.97 4.95 -19.70
N THR A 198 1.07 4.80 -20.68
CA THR A 198 1.11 3.63 -21.58
C THR A 198 2.28 3.66 -22.56
N SER A 199 2.79 4.86 -22.90
CA SER A 199 3.91 5.03 -23.83
C SER A 199 5.25 4.64 -23.19
N SER A 200 5.49 5.07 -21.95
CA SER A 200 6.73 4.77 -21.22
C SER A 200 6.65 3.49 -20.39
N GLN A 201 5.43 2.97 -20.17
CA GLN A 201 5.12 1.85 -19.27
C GLN A 201 5.61 2.07 -17.84
N ASN A 202 5.53 3.31 -17.37
CA ASN A 202 5.97 3.70 -16.03
C ASN A 202 4.82 4.27 -15.20
N TRP A 203 4.94 4.12 -13.89
CA TRP A 203 4.11 4.84 -12.92
C TRP A 203 4.82 6.09 -12.44
N SER A 204 4.08 7.19 -12.35
CA SER A 204 4.53 8.42 -11.71
C SER A 204 3.50 8.83 -10.66
N PHE A 205 3.93 9.25 -9.47
CA PHE A 205 3.10 9.54 -8.31
C PHE A 205 3.30 10.98 -7.86
N GLY A 206 2.21 11.63 -7.47
CA GLY A 206 2.22 12.97 -6.90
C GLY A 206 1.33 13.01 -5.68
N ASN A 207 1.59 13.95 -4.77
CA ASN A 207 0.70 14.19 -3.63
C ASN A 207 -0.71 14.49 -4.17
N ALA A 208 -1.74 14.05 -3.45
CA ALA A 208 -3.12 14.33 -3.82
C ALA A 208 -3.47 15.79 -3.56
N LYS A 209 -2.97 16.67 -4.41
CA LYS A 209 -3.15 18.11 -4.35
C LYS A 209 -3.35 18.64 -5.76
N TYR A 210 -4.36 19.47 -5.97
CA TYR A 210 -4.66 20.04 -7.28
C TYR A 210 -3.44 20.77 -7.87
N GLY A 211 -3.10 20.44 -9.12
CA GLY A 211 -1.98 21.01 -9.86
C GLY A 211 -0.61 20.39 -9.57
N GLU A 212 -0.50 19.51 -8.57
CA GLU A 212 0.75 18.81 -8.24
C GLU A 212 1.26 17.99 -9.43
N VAL A 213 2.57 18.03 -9.68
CA VAL A 213 3.20 17.20 -10.71
C VAL A 213 3.55 15.84 -10.11
N CYS A 214 3.10 14.76 -10.76
CA CYS A 214 3.42 13.40 -10.36
C CYS A 214 4.87 13.04 -10.70
N SER A 215 5.83 13.52 -9.92
CA SER A 215 7.28 13.37 -10.19
C SER A 215 7.94 12.15 -9.54
N LYS A 216 7.27 11.49 -8.58
CA LYS A 216 7.84 10.35 -7.84
C LYS A 216 7.64 9.05 -8.62
N ASN A 217 8.62 8.17 -8.61
CA ASN A 217 8.46 6.80 -9.13
C ASN A 217 7.95 5.85 -8.02
N PHE A 218 7.76 4.57 -8.34
CA PHE A 218 7.22 3.62 -7.38
C PHE A 218 8.22 3.27 -6.28
N SER A 219 9.52 3.20 -6.61
CA SER A 219 10.59 2.96 -5.64
C SER A 219 10.61 4.05 -4.56
N GLN A 220 10.50 5.31 -4.97
CA GLN A 220 10.47 6.46 -4.06
C GLN A 220 9.29 6.36 -3.09
N LEU A 221 8.09 6.03 -3.57
CA LEU A 221 6.91 5.88 -2.70
C LEU A 221 7.12 4.80 -1.62
N VAL A 222 7.71 3.66 -1.98
CA VAL A 222 7.99 2.55 -1.04
C VAL A 222 9.07 2.95 -0.03
N ILE A 223 10.14 3.62 -0.48
CA ILE A 223 11.27 4.00 0.37
C ILE A 223 10.89 5.15 1.32
N GLU A 224 10.17 6.16 0.84
CA GLU A 224 9.69 7.27 1.66
C GLU A 224 8.74 6.78 2.77
N LEU A 225 7.86 5.81 2.46
CA LEU A 225 7.02 5.17 3.46
C LEU A 225 7.85 4.45 4.53
N ALA A 226 8.88 3.70 4.13
CA ALA A 226 9.77 2.99 5.05
C ALA A 226 10.66 3.94 5.89
N LYS A 227 10.99 5.13 5.38
CA LYS A 227 11.84 6.14 6.04
C LYS A 227 11.07 7.17 6.87
N ASN A 228 9.75 7.02 7.03
CA ASN A 228 8.91 8.03 7.69
C ASN A 228 8.99 9.41 7.00
N GLU A 229 9.01 9.41 5.67
CA GLU A 229 8.93 10.60 4.82
C GLU A 229 7.58 10.68 4.10
N ALA A 230 6.81 9.60 4.11
CA ALA A 230 5.44 9.51 3.64
C ALA A 230 4.60 8.56 4.51
N GLY A 231 3.29 8.63 4.32
CA GLY A 231 2.31 7.86 5.07
C GLY A 231 1.94 8.49 6.41
N LYS A 232 0.81 8.02 6.94
CA LYS A 232 0.25 8.49 8.21
C LYS A 232 0.33 7.38 9.23
N GLU A 233 0.87 7.71 10.40
CA GLU A 233 1.06 6.79 11.52
C GLU A 233 -0.29 6.48 12.18
N LEU A 234 -0.66 5.20 12.25
CA LEU A 234 -1.98 4.77 12.74
C LEU A 234 -2.19 5.10 14.22
N SER A 235 -1.15 4.96 15.04
CA SER A 235 -1.22 5.20 16.49
C SER A 235 -1.50 6.67 16.86
N THR A 236 -1.37 7.59 15.89
CA THR A 236 -1.53 9.03 16.11
C THR A 236 -2.88 9.60 15.67
N ASP A 237 -3.71 8.79 14.99
CA ASP A 237 -4.99 9.24 14.44
C ASP A 237 -6.02 8.10 14.44
N ALA A 238 -6.99 8.19 15.35
CA ALA A 238 -8.02 7.16 15.53
C ALA A 238 -8.96 7.01 14.32
N ALA A 239 -9.21 8.09 13.57
CA ALA A 239 -10.01 8.03 12.35
C ALA A 239 -9.24 7.27 11.26
N TRP A 240 -7.95 7.57 11.10
CA TRP A 240 -7.08 6.87 10.16
C TRP A 240 -6.85 5.40 10.54
N GLU A 241 -6.67 5.10 11.82
CA GLU A 241 -6.62 3.73 12.32
C GLU A 241 -7.89 2.96 11.95
N THR A 242 -9.06 3.59 12.13
CA THR A 242 -10.36 3.01 11.76
C THR A 242 -10.48 2.77 10.26
N VAL A 243 -10.06 3.73 9.42
CA VAL A 243 -10.00 3.56 7.97
C VAL A 243 -9.12 2.37 7.60
N SER A 244 -7.90 2.30 8.13
CA SER A 244 -6.95 1.21 7.85
C SER A 244 -7.49 -0.16 8.27
N ARG A 245 -8.10 -0.23 9.45
CA ARG A 245 -8.71 -1.46 9.99
C ARG A 245 -9.85 -1.95 9.12
N GLU A 246 -10.76 -1.06 8.72
CA GLU A 246 -11.89 -1.46 7.86
C GLU A 246 -11.43 -1.83 6.45
N ILE A 247 -10.47 -1.12 5.85
CA ILE A 247 -9.85 -1.55 4.57
C ILE A 247 -9.30 -2.98 4.71
N THR A 248 -8.48 -3.22 5.72
CA THR A 248 -7.85 -4.54 5.96
C THR A 248 -8.90 -5.63 6.17
N LYS A 249 -9.97 -5.33 6.93
CA LYS A 249 -11.08 -6.24 7.18
C LYS A 249 -11.87 -6.57 5.92
N ILE A 250 -12.21 -5.56 5.11
CA ILE A 250 -12.89 -5.75 3.81
C ILE A 250 -12.02 -6.62 2.89
N CYS A 251 -10.73 -6.28 2.79
CA CYS A 251 -9.77 -7.06 2.04
C CYS A 251 -9.65 -8.49 2.58
N SER A 252 -9.72 -8.71 3.90
CA SER A 252 -9.71 -10.08 4.45
C SER A 252 -10.99 -10.85 4.12
N ASN A 253 -12.17 -10.22 4.25
CA ASN A 253 -13.48 -10.86 4.13
C ASN A 253 -13.80 -11.31 2.70
N ARG A 254 -13.23 -10.63 1.69
CA ARG A 254 -13.46 -10.99 0.29
C ARG A 254 -12.65 -12.20 -0.19
N ASN A 255 -12.02 -12.94 0.73
CA ASN A 255 -11.16 -14.10 0.43
C ASN A 255 -10.04 -13.76 -0.56
N LEU A 256 -9.44 -12.60 -0.35
CA LEU A 256 -8.20 -12.20 -1.00
C LEU A 256 -7.06 -13.03 -0.37
N PRO A 257 -5.97 -13.36 -1.10
CA PRO A 257 -4.91 -14.21 -0.59
C PRO A 257 -4.46 -13.73 0.80
N PRO A 258 -4.17 -14.67 1.72
CA PRO A 258 -4.42 -14.52 3.13
C PRO A 258 -3.78 -13.24 3.66
N SER A 259 -4.58 -12.39 4.28
CA SER A 259 -4.06 -11.33 5.14
C SER A 259 -3.17 -12.01 6.17
N ILE A 260 -1.85 -11.96 5.94
CA ILE A 260 -0.90 -12.61 6.83
C ILE A 260 -0.99 -11.94 8.22
N ALA A 261 -1.47 -10.69 8.32
CA ALA A 261 -1.79 -10.04 9.59
C ALA A 261 -2.62 -10.92 10.55
N LYS A 262 -3.72 -11.54 10.07
CA LYS A 262 -4.59 -12.38 10.91
C LYS A 262 -3.95 -13.73 11.27
N LYS A 263 -3.05 -14.24 10.40
CA LYS A 263 -2.29 -15.50 10.61
C LYS A 263 -1.01 -15.31 11.44
N ILE A 264 -0.43 -14.10 11.44
CA ILE A 264 0.70 -13.68 12.27
C ILE A 264 0.22 -13.47 13.70
N GLU A 265 -0.91 -12.80 13.90
CA GLU A 265 -1.52 -12.63 15.22
C GLU A 265 -1.90 -13.98 15.85
N SER A 266 -2.48 -14.91 15.08
CA SER A 266 -2.88 -16.22 15.60
C SER A 266 -1.69 -17.17 15.87
N ARG A 267 -0.59 -17.08 15.10
CA ARG A 267 0.61 -17.91 15.29
C ARG A 267 1.51 -17.41 16.42
N ASN A 268 1.46 -16.11 16.73
CA ASN A 268 2.19 -15.54 17.87
C ASN A 268 1.59 -15.93 19.24
N ALA A 269 0.34 -16.41 19.28
CA ALA A 269 -0.28 -16.89 20.51
C ALA A 269 0.08 -18.35 20.87
N THR A 270 0.64 -19.14 19.94
CA THR A 270 0.72 -20.61 20.10
C THR A 270 2.12 -21.23 20.00
N THR A 271 3.16 -20.51 19.58
CA THR A 271 4.50 -21.11 19.45
C THR A 271 5.61 -20.21 19.98
N LYS A 272 6.24 -20.64 21.08
CA LYS A 272 7.59 -20.22 21.49
C LYS A 272 8.54 -20.35 20.31
N VAL A 273 9.37 -19.34 20.07
CA VAL A 273 9.96 -19.04 18.77
C VAL A 273 10.96 -20.11 18.33
N GLN A 274 10.76 -20.67 17.13
CA GLN A 274 11.85 -21.12 16.26
C GLN A 274 11.58 -20.62 14.84
N GLY A 275 12.59 -19.94 14.28
CA GLY A 275 12.46 -18.95 13.23
C GLY A 275 12.24 -19.50 11.82
N GLY A 276 11.48 -18.71 11.06
CA GLY A 276 11.42 -18.69 9.60
C GLY A 276 10.60 -19.80 8.93
N ILE A 277 9.37 -19.51 8.49
CA ILE A 277 8.63 -20.32 7.51
C ILE A 277 7.81 -19.37 6.62
N ALA A 278 8.22 -19.16 5.36
CA ALA A 278 7.90 -19.93 4.15
C ALA A 278 6.51 -19.66 3.55
N TYR A 279 6.54 -19.32 2.25
CA TYR A 279 5.39 -19.15 1.37
C TYR A 279 4.73 -20.51 1.09
N SER A 280 3.40 -20.57 1.03
CA SER A 280 2.67 -21.75 0.54
C SER A 280 1.83 -21.44 -0.71
N PHE A 281 1.62 -22.51 -1.50
CA PHE A 281 0.66 -22.76 -2.61
C PHE A 281 1.16 -22.57 -4.06
N PRO A 282 0.62 -23.36 -5.02
CA PRO A 282 0.74 -24.82 -5.24
C PRO A 282 1.70 -25.15 -6.41
N ALA A 283 1.98 -26.45 -6.63
CA ALA A 283 3.00 -26.97 -7.56
C ALA A 283 2.84 -26.57 -9.05
N GLN A 284 3.98 -26.58 -9.76
CA GLN A 284 4.26 -25.99 -11.09
C GLN A 284 3.50 -26.54 -12.32
N LEU A 285 2.61 -27.54 -12.20
CA LEU A 285 2.09 -28.23 -13.39
C LEU A 285 0.87 -27.58 -14.07
N SER A 286 0.22 -26.56 -13.48
CA SER A 286 -1.00 -25.95 -14.04
C SER A 286 -0.77 -24.65 -14.84
N TYR A 287 0.51 -24.26 -15.06
CA TYR A 287 0.92 -22.96 -15.61
C TYR A 287 0.22 -22.55 -16.92
N TRP A 288 -0.07 -23.50 -17.82
CA TRP A 288 -0.67 -23.21 -19.12
C TRP A 288 -2.20 -23.09 -19.10
N ILE A 289 -2.89 -23.88 -18.27
CA ILE A 289 -4.33 -23.75 -18.04
C ILE A 289 -4.62 -22.48 -17.22
N THR A 290 -3.70 -22.11 -16.33
CA THR A 290 -3.79 -20.92 -15.46
C THR A 290 -3.75 -19.61 -16.23
N LEU A 291 -3.08 -19.53 -17.39
CA LEU A 291 -3.00 -18.28 -18.18
C LEU A 291 -4.30 -17.93 -18.93
N ALA A 292 -5.04 -18.93 -19.40
CA ALA A 292 -6.38 -18.75 -19.96
C ALA A 292 -7.43 -18.55 -18.85
N TYR A 293 -7.29 -19.30 -17.75
CA TYR A 293 -8.12 -19.16 -16.56
C TYR A 293 -7.93 -17.77 -15.91
N GLU A 294 -6.71 -17.25 -15.71
CA GLU A 294 -6.47 -15.91 -15.13
C GLU A 294 -7.11 -14.75 -15.90
N LYS A 295 -7.26 -14.90 -17.22
CA LYS A 295 -7.92 -13.91 -18.09
C LYS A 295 -9.45 -13.89 -17.92
N ILE A 296 -10.04 -15.05 -17.65
CA ILE A 296 -11.49 -15.21 -17.40
C ILE A 296 -11.80 -14.99 -15.91
N VAL A 297 -10.84 -15.27 -15.04
CA VAL A 297 -10.97 -15.26 -13.58
C VAL A 297 -10.65 -13.91 -12.97
N SER A 298 -9.93 -13.02 -13.65
CA SER A 298 -9.83 -11.62 -13.22
C SER A 298 -11.18 -10.88 -13.26
N LEU A 299 -12.19 -11.43 -13.96
CA LEU A 299 -13.56 -10.94 -13.95
C LEU A 299 -14.39 -11.49 -12.77
N VAL A 300 -13.93 -12.56 -12.08
CA VAL A 300 -14.74 -13.33 -11.12
C VAL A 300 -14.06 -13.57 -9.75
N ARG A 301 -12.72 -13.47 -9.62
CA ARG A 301 -12.01 -13.65 -8.34
C ARG A 301 -11.73 -12.34 -7.63
N GLY A 302 -11.87 -12.39 -6.30
CA GLY A 302 -11.66 -11.29 -5.38
C GLY A 302 -10.37 -10.50 -5.60
N LYS A 303 -10.45 -9.23 -5.20
CA LYS A 303 -9.38 -8.21 -5.16
C LYS A 303 -8.04 -8.78 -4.63
N LYS A 304 -6.89 -8.34 -5.13
CA LYS A 304 -5.61 -8.97 -4.74
C LYS A 304 -4.93 -8.21 -3.61
N MET A 305 -4.25 -8.96 -2.74
CA MET A 305 -3.37 -8.43 -1.70
C MET A 305 -1.98 -9.04 -1.92
N LEU A 306 -0.94 -8.21 -1.87
CA LEU A 306 0.44 -8.66 -1.85
C LEU A 306 0.99 -8.31 -0.48
N VAL A 307 1.44 -9.31 0.27
CA VAL A 307 2.13 -9.10 1.54
C VAL A 307 3.59 -9.43 1.35
N VAL A 308 4.45 -8.46 1.62
CA VAL A 308 5.89 -8.61 1.66
C VAL A 308 6.29 -8.68 3.13
N THR A 309 6.91 -9.79 3.53
CA THR A 309 7.47 -9.96 4.87
C THR A 309 8.98 -10.06 4.75
N ILE A 310 9.68 -9.23 5.51
CA ILE A 310 11.12 -9.23 5.64
C ILE A 310 11.43 -9.61 7.09
N ASP A 311 11.76 -10.88 7.31
CA ASP A 311 12.27 -11.39 8.58
C ASP A 311 13.80 -11.50 8.45
N ARG A 312 14.55 -10.69 9.20
CA ARG A 312 16.02 -10.80 9.24
C ARG A 312 16.47 -10.95 10.68
N VAL A 313 17.00 -12.14 10.98
CA VAL A 313 17.75 -12.39 12.20
C VAL A 313 19.18 -11.93 11.96
N SER A 314 19.62 -10.96 12.76
CA SER A 314 21.03 -10.77 13.02
C SER A 314 21.33 -11.63 14.26
N TYR A 315 21.95 -12.80 14.04
CA TYR A 315 22.43 -13.64 15.13
C TYR A 315 23.76 -13.04 15.60
N GLU A 316 23.71 -12.17 16.60
CA GLU A 316 24.71 -12.13 17.68
C GLU A 316 24.25 -11.17 18.79
N GLY A 317 23.54 -11.75 19.75
CA GLY A 317 23.25 -11.14 21.05
C GLY A 317 23.58 -12.07 22.22
N SER A 318 24.28 -13.19 21.99
CA SER A 318 24.71 -14.13 23.04
C SER A 318 25.86 -13.60 23.92
N GLY A 319 26.04 -12.27 24.00
CA GLY A 319 27.13 -11.64 24.74
C GLY A 319 26.75 -10.43 25.61
N VAL A 320 25.48 -10.03 25.74
CA VAL A 320 25.11 -8.76 26.41
C VAL A 320 24.80 -8.89 27.92
N SER A 321 25.21 -9.98 28.57
CA SER A 321 25.21 -10.07 30.05
C SER A 321 26.59 -10.13 30.69
N GLN A 322 27.68 -10.08 29.90
CA GLN A 322 29.01 -9.79 30.43
C GLN A 322 29.20 -8.27 30.71
N PHE A 323 28.21 -7.43 30.39
CA PHE A 323 28.31 -5.97 30.45
C PHE A 323 27.19 -5.26 31.24
N ARG A 324 26.41 -5.98 32.05
CA ARG A 324 25.67 -5.34 33.15
C ARG A 324 26.43 -5.58 34.44
N ARG A 325 27.33 -4.64 34.76
CA ARG A 325 27.71 -4.39 36.16
C ARG A 325 26.51 -3.82 36.89
#